data_AF-A0A7C7ULS3-F1
#
_entry.id   AF-A0A7C7ULS3-F1
#
_cell.length_a   1.000
_cell.length_b   1.000
_cell.length_c   1.000
_cell.angle_alpha   90.00
_cell.angle_beta   90.00
_cell.angle_gamma   90.00
#
_symmetry.space_group_name_H-M   'P 1'
#
loop_
_entity.id
_entity.type
_entity.pdbx_description
1 polymer ?
#
loop_
_entity_poly.entity_id
_entity_poly.type
_entity_poly.pdbx_seq_one_letter_code
_entity_poly.pdbx_strand_id
1 'polypeptide(L)'
;MAEKTLKPLPKRFPIPSDVRSALERMVRPRKRNFYERFCGAGNGIFGGLTKKTKLSEQTLRNLRDARLTVKPSEWVAGMLLAIFLPIAFTMLLWSVLVLLGGDFFGLLYMPLFGALLGGLFLMAFQAYPSSLAASRKSDAQSRAISTIMLLSFSLYHRPDLRGATIQAADSSEGKLAEDLQRGLLDLDERRRYETVRHLLTVIANEWGGIDDSTRQAIFDLLRSTGTKDEAARLSDVSKAPERVLEGADEQLTRRLNSLMMPTLAFLTFSSLAIIAVVGLSPLFKVIGMQFVDLKFFALMAAALVAAFLTFTLYMGKRRPVTIQLPEIPPDDPRLPPPGKAKVFGKFVPSWSPSLLVFAALAWPGVLYFLDVTAGMLGVIAMSFTTLWFVWATTCAIAVYGYLYASKRSKLREEERRKLADWGNVLNTLGSRMIDGKPAAQAINEAAELMAGSPLAEQLKGTSAAMERYGVDMYEALFERGAGKRVYNPLISSFLGIISRIRRDSEAAAGRACMMAAEFLRTLHRVERRFREQIDEAMGNLWLVAVVLIPVVCAMSVWVMDFMSGMKFTVAAQTAVAGVTGMPFLLGAMEAKELAILRLVMGLTAVVLGGIVARYIATIRAGRDKVEFWSA
;
A
#
# COMPACT_ATOMS: atom_id res chain seq x y z
N MET A 1 -20.60 10.35 20.43
CA MET A 1 -21.79 11.04 20.98
C MET A 1 -21.71 12.56 20.89
N ALA A 2 -20.54 13.18 20.69
CA ALA A 2 -20.37 14.64 20.59
C ALA A 2 -20.72 15.29 19.22
N GLU A 3 -21.12 14.51 18.21
CA GLU A 3 -21.41 15.03 16.85
C GLU A 3 -22.76 15.77 16.73
N LYS A 4 -23.66 15.63 17.70
CA LYS A 4 -25.05 16.13 17.60
C LYS A 4 -25.26 17.59 18.04
N THR A 5 -24.25 18.26 18.57
CA THR A 5 -24.43 19.59 19.22
C THR A 5 -23.73 20.75 18.53
N LEU A 6 -23.04 20.55 17.39
CA LEU A 6 -22.43 21.66 16.66
C LEU A 6 -23.44 22.27 15.66
N LYS A 7 -24.10 23.36 16.08
CA LYS A 7 -24.86 24.23 15.16
C LYS A 7 -23.87 24.95 14.22
N PRO A 8 -24.21 25.15 12.93
CA PRO A 8 -23.41 26.00 12.06
C PRO A 8 -23.32 27.41 12.63
N LEU A 9 -22.09 27.94 12.78
CA LEU A 9 -21.82 29.26 13.34
C LEU A 9 -22.46 30.37 12.46
N PRO A 10 -23.00 31.45 13.06
CA PRO A 10 -23.54 32.59 12.34
C PRO A 10 -22.45 33.29 11.51
N LYS A 11 -22.83 33.79 10.32
CA LYS A 11 -21.95 34.38 9.28
C LYS A 11 -21.12 35.62 9.69
N ARG A 12 -21.23 36.10 10.94
CA ARG A 12 -20.70 37.41 11.40
C ARG A 12 -19.52 37.35 12.38
N PHE A 13 -18.85 36.21 12.57
CA PHE A 13 -17.60 36.17 13.33
C PHE A 13 -16.39 36.31 12.39
N PRO A 14 -15.46 37.27 12.63
CA PRO A 14 -14.22 37.41 11.86
C PRO A 14 -13.24 36.32 12.32
N ILE A 15 -13.49 35.10 11.88
CA ILE A 15 -12.57 33.98 12.04
C ILE A 15 -11.57 34.06 10.87
N PRO A 16 -10.24 34.00 11.10
CA PRO A 16 -9.25 33.90 10.03
C PRO A 16 -9.62 32.80 9.03
N SER A 17 -9.37 33.03 7.73
CA SER A 17 -9.72 32.08 6.65
C SER A 17 -9.25 30.65 6.92
N ASP A 18 -8.11 30.53 7.58
CA ASP A 18 -7.44 29.26 7.86
C ASP A 18 -8.21 28.46 8.91
N VAL A 19 -8.67 29.13 9.97
CA VAL A 19 -9.50 28.54 11.04
C VAL A 19 -10.89 28.18 10.51
N ARG A 20 -11.48 29.00 9.62
CA ARG A 20 -12.76 28.66 8.95
C ARG A 20 -12.60 27.41 8.09
N SER A 21 -11.52 27.31 7.32
CA SER A 21 -11.27 26.13 6.47
C SER A 21 -11.03 24.86 7.30
N ALA A 22 -10.36 24.97 8.45
CA ALA A 22 -10.15 23.88 9.41
C ALA A 22 -11.48 23.44 10.04
N LEU A 23 -12.33 24.39 10.45
CA LEU A 23 -13.67 24.09 10.98
C LEU A 23 -14.57 23.46 9.93
N GLU A 24 -14.55 23.94 8.69
CA GLU A 24 -15.34 23.39 7.58
C GLU A 24 -14.91 21.95 7.22
N ARG A 25 -13.61 21.63 7.31
CA ARG A 25 -13.14 20.23 7.20
C ARG A 25 -13.66 19.36 8.34
N MET A 26 -13.75 19.89 9.55
CA MET A 26 -14.24 19.15 10.73
C MET A 26 -15.77 18.94 10.75
N VAL A 27 -16.55 19.88 10.19
CA VAL A 27 -18.02 19.90 10.30
C VAL A 27 -18.74 19.29 9.09
N ARG A 28 -18.05 18.99 7.99
CA ARG A 28 -18.71 18.41 6.79
C ARG A 28 -19.37 17.06 7.11
N PRO A 29 -20.70 16.89 6.85
CA PRO A 29 -21.38 15.63 7.06
C PRO A 29 -20.77 14.56 6.15
N ARG A 30 -20.29 13.48 6.76
CA ARG A 30 -19.61 12.38 6.06
C ARG A 30 -20.58 11.66 5.13
N LYS A 31 -20.22 11.54 3.85
CA LYS A 31 -20.97 10.71 2.89
C LYS A 31 -20.90 9.24 3.32
N ARG A 32 -22.04 8.54 3.30
CA ARG A 32 -22.09 7.11 3.64
C ARG A 32 -21.20 6.29 2.73
N ASN A 33 -20.33 5.48 3.33
CA ASN A 33 -19.42 4.59 2.61
C ASN A 33 -20.19 3.46 1.91
N PHE A 34 -19.61 2.87 0.86
CA PHE A 34 -20.20 1.72 0.14
C PHE A 34 -20.59 0.58 1.10
N TYR A 35 -19.76 0.29 2.09
CA TYR A 35 -20.04 -0.71 3.14
C TYR A 35 -21.31 -0.39 3.94
N GLU A 36 -21.53 0.89 4.29
CA GLU A 36 -22.73 1.32 5.04
C GLU A 36 -23.99 1.22 4.17
N ARG A 37 -23.87 1.48 2.86
CA ARG A 37 -24.95 1.27 1.90
C ARG A 37 -25.29 -0.21 1.73
N PHE A 38 -24.26 -1.07 1.68
CA PHE A 38 -24.42 -2.52 1.57
C PHE A 38 -25.10 -3.11 2.81
N CYS A 39 -24.70 -2.72 4.01
CA CYS A 39 -25.41 -3.10 5.25
C CYS A 39 -26.85 -2.58 5.28
N GLY A 40 -27.08 -1.35 4.78
CA GLY A 40 -28.42 -0.79 4.62
C GLY A 40 -29.30 -1.59 3.66
N ALA A 41 -28.77 -2.03 2.51
CA ALA A 41 -29.46 -2.88 1.55
C ALA A 41 -29.77 -4.26 2.13
N GLY A 42 -28.81 -4.86 2.86
CA GLY A 42 -29.02 -6.10 3.61
C GLY A 42 -30.17 -6.00 4.61
N ASN A 43 -30.28 -4.87 5.32
CA ASN A 43 -31.38 -4.63 6.25
C ASN A 43 -32.75 -4.53 5.54
N GLY A 44 -32.80 -4.08 4.27
CA GLY A 44 -34.03 -4.07 3.48
C GLY A 44 -34.56 -5.49 3.16
N ILE A 45 -33.66 -6.45 2.99
CA ILE A 45 -34.00 -7.84 2.60
C ILE A 45 -34.13 -8.76 3.83
N PHE A 46 -33.22 -8.65 4.80
CA PHE A 46 -33.12 -9.56 5.95
C PHE A 46 -33.46 -8.91 7.30
N GLY A 47 -33.90 -7.64 7.32
CA GLY A 47 -34.15 -6.88 8.57
C GLY A 47 -35.24 -7.45 9.48
N GLY A 48 -36.11 -8.33 8.97
CA GLY A 48 -37.08 -9.08 9.78
C GLY A 48 -36.44 -10.12 10.71
N LEU A 49 -35.35 -10.77 10.26
CA LEU A 49 -34.68 -11.87 10.94
C LEU A 49 -33.60 -11.40 11.94
N THR A 50 -33.10 -10.17 11.81
CA THR A 50 -31.89 -9.70 12.52
C THR A 50 -32.16 -8.72 13.68
N LYS A 51 -33.43 -8.46 14.02
CA LYS A 51 -33.82 -7.46 15.03
C LYS A 51 -33.36 -7.74 16.46
N LYS A 52 -33.04 -8.99 16.83
CA LYS A 52 -32.73 -9.39 18.22
C LYS A 52 -31.27 -9.81 18.46
N THR A 53 -30.40 -9.72 17.46
CA THR A 53 -29.05 -10.27 17.56
C THR A 53 -28.08 -9.27 18.21
N LYS A 54 -27.44 -9.67 19.33
CA LYS A 54 -26.39 -8.89 19.98
C LYS A 54 -25.04 -9.17 19.30
N LEU A 55 -24.26 -8.14 19.00
CA LEU A 55 -22.90 -8.29 18.47
C LEU A 55 -21.88 -8.57 19.59
N SER A 56 -20.80 -9.26 19.22
CA SER A 56 -19.59 -9.37 20.04
C SER A 56 -18.99 -7.99 20.33
N GLU A 57 -18.49 -7.81 21.56
CA GLU A 57 -17.91 -6.55 22.05
C GLU A 57 -16.72 -6.08 21.18
N GLN A 58 -15.89 -7.01 20.70
CA GLN A 58 -14.78 -6.71 19.79
C GLN A 58 -15.27 -6.10 18.46
N THR A 59 -16.40 -6.56 17.94
CA THR A 59 -16.93 -6.06 16.66
C THR A 59 -17.50 -4.65 16.82
N LEU A 60 -18.13 -4.37 17.96
CA LEU A 60 -18.60 -3.02 18.31
C LEU A 60 -17.43 -2.04 18.50
N ARG A 61 -16.33 -2.47 19.12
CA ARG A 61 -15.09 -1.67 19.23
C ARG A 61 -14.53 -1.36 17.85
N ASN A 62 -14.38 -2.37 16.98
CA ASN A 62 -13.88 -2.20 15.61
C ASN A 62 -14.74 -1.24 14.77
N LEU A 63 -16.08 -1.31 14.88
CA LEU A 63 -16.99 -0.40 14.18
C LEU A 63 -16.83 1.06 14.66
N ARG A 64 -16.63 1.24 15.97
CA ARG A 64 -16.41 2.56 16.60
C ARG A 64 -15.08 3.16 16.15
N ASP A 65 -14.00 2.39 16.20
CA ASP A 65 -12.65 2.83 15.82
C ASP A 65 -12.57 3.10 14.30
N ALA A 66 -13.30 2.31 13.51
CA ALA A 66 -13.51 2.53 12.08
C ALA A 66 -14.44 3.73 11.78
N ARG A 67 -14.98 4.42 12.80
CA ARG A 67 -16.05 5.44 12.71
C ARG A 67 -17.12 5.07 11.67
N LEU A 68 -17.60 3.82 11.70
CA LEU A 68 -18.68 3.36 10.83
C LEU A 68 -20.01 3.52 11.59
N THR A 69 -20.95 4.25 11.01
CA THR A 69 -22.26 4.50 11.65
C THR A 69 -23.25 3.43 11.21
N VAL A 70 -22.97 2.17 11.56
CA VAL A 70 -23.83 1.01 11.22
C VAL A 70 -24.46 0.48 12.50
N LYS A 71 -25.78 0.25 12.49
CA LYS A 71 -26.47 -0.36 13.64
C LYS A 71 -26.13 -1.86 13.73
N PRO A 72 -26.15 -2.46 14.93
CA PRO A 72 -25.95 -3.89 15.12
C PRO A 72 -26.78 -4.80 14.18
N SER A 73 -28.07 -4.50 14.04
CA SER A 73 -28.99 -5.25 13.18
C SER A 73 -28.67 -5.13 11.69
N GLU A 74 -28.17 -3.96 11.25
CA GLU A 74 -27.78 -3.71 9.85
C GLU A 74 -26.49 -4.46 9.48
N TRP A 75 -25.57 -4.62 10.43
CA TRP A 75 -24.32 -5.37 10.21
C TRP A 75 -24.58 -6.86 10.01
N VAL A 76 -25.42 -7.47 10.85
CA VAL A 76 -25.79 -8.90 10.72
C VAL A 76 -26.57 -9.15 9.42
N ALA A 77 -27.47 -8.24 9.04
CA ALA A 77 -28.20 -8.34 7.79
C ALA A 77 -27.27 -8.23 6.56
N GLY A 78 -26.27 -7.35 6.62
CA GLY A 78 -25.20 -7.27 5.61
C GLY A 78 -24.34 -8.54 5.54
N MET A 79 -24.05 -9.17 6.68
CA MET A 79 -23.30 -10.44 6.74
C MET A 79 -24.06 -11.57 6.04
N LEU A 80 -25.36 -11.72 6.30
CA LEU A 80 -26.19 -12.73 5.63
C LEU A 80 -26.26 -12.47 4.12
N LEU A 81 -26.45 -11.22 3.72
CA LEU A 81 -26.47 -10.86 2.30
C LEU A 81 -25.13 -11.17 1.60
N ALA A 82 -24.00 -11.01 2.28
CA ALA A 82 -22.68 -11.36 1.73
C ALA A 82 -22.51 -12.87 1.45
N ILE A 83 -23.15 -13.75 2.23
CA ILE A 83 -23.09 -15.21 2.04
C ILE A 83 -24.07 -15.66 0.96
N PHE A 84 -25.32 -15.20 1.04
CA PHE A 84 -26.39 -15.73 0.20
C PHE A 84 -26.36 -15.16 -1.23
N LEU A 85 -25.86 -13.95 -1.45
CA LEU A 85 -25.86 -13.33 -2.77
C LEU A 85 -25.03 -14.12 -3.81
N PRO A 86 -23.77 -14.53 -3.55
CA PRO A 86 -22.99 -15.31 -4.51
C PRO A 86 -23.58 -16.70 -4.74
N ILE A 87 -24.04 -17.36 -3.68
CA ILE A 87 -24.62 -18.71 -3.76
C ILE A 87 -25.91 -18.71 -4.58
N ALA A 88 -26.81 -17.75 -4.32
CA ALA A 88 -28.06 -17.62 -5.06
C ALA A 88 -27.80 -17.31 -6.55
N PHE A 89 -26.82 -16.45 -6.85
CA PHE A 89 -26.45 -16.13 -8.23
C PHE A 89 -25.93 -17.35 -9.00
N THR A 90 -25.02 -18.12 -8.41
CA THR A 90 -24.48 -19.34 -9.05
C THR A 90 -25.51 -20.46 -9.14
N MET A 91 -26.39 -20.59 -8.15
CA MET A 91 -27.49 -21.57 -8.19
C MET A 91 -28.50 -21.23 -9.29
N LEU A 92 -28.82 -19.94 -9.46
CA LEU A 92 -29.69 -19.47 -10.55
C LEU A 92 -29.04 -19.70 -11.91
N LEU A 93 -27.73 -19.44 -12.05
CA LEU A 93 -27.02 -19.67 -13.30
C LEU A 93 -26.96 -21.17 -13.65
N TRP A 94 -26.74 -22.02 -12.65
CA TRP A 94 -26.78 -23.47 -12.80
C TRP A 94 -28.17 -23.95 -13.24
N SER A 95 -29.24 -23.49 -12.58
CA SER A 95 -30.60 -23.91 -12.93
C SER A 95 -31.00 -23.49 -14.34
N VAL A 96 -30.63 -22.27 -14.77
CA VAL A 96 -30.88 -21.79 -16.15
C VAL A 96 -30.12 -22.61 -17.19
N LEU A 97 -28.86 -22.94 -16.95
CA LEU A 97 -28.04 -23.72 -17.88
C LEU A 97 -28.51 -25.17 -18.03
N VAL A 98 -28.96 -25.79 -16.93
CA VAL A 98 -29.59 -27.11 -16.97
C VAL A 98 -30.90 -27.06 -17.78
N LEU A 99 -31.71 -26.01 -17.58
CA LEU A 99 -32.96 -25.82 -18.33
C LEU A 99 -32.74 -25.62 -19.84
N LEU A 100 -31.59 -25.06 -20.23
CA LEU A 100 -31.17 -24.87 -21.62
C LEU A 100 -30.56 -26.14 -22.26
N GLY A 101 -30.64 -27.30 -21.59
CA GLY A 101 -30.16 -28.58 -22.11
C GLY A 101 -28.74 -28.97 -21.72
N GLY A 102 -28.15 -28.30 -20.72
CA GLY A 102 -26.86 -28.70 -20.15
C GLY A 102 -26.96 -29.95 -19.29
N ASP A 103 -25.88 -30.74 -19.23
CA ASP A 103 -25.80 -31.92 -18.36
C ASP A 103 -25.87 -31.52 -16.87
N PHE A 104 -26.87 -32.08 -16.16
CA PHE A 104 -27.13 -31.83 -14.75
C PHE A 104 -25.91 -32.15 -13.87
N PHE A 105 -25.33 -33.34 -14.09
CA PHE A 105 -24.20 -33.82 -13.29
C PHE A 105 -22.91 -33.10 -13.70
N GLY A 106 -22.70 -32.89 -15.00
CA GLY A 106 -21.57 -32.12 -15.51
C GLY A 106 -21.47 -30.69 -14.98
N LEU A 107 -22.58 -30.02 -14.67
CA LEU A 107 -22.61 -28.62 -14.20
C LEU A 107 -22.58 -28.43 -12.68
N LEU A 108 -22.56 -29.50 -11.89
CA LEU A 108 -22.67 -29.45 -10.42
C LEU A 108 -21.52 -28.68 -9.73
N TYR A 109 -20.41 -28.42 -10.43
CA TYR A 109 -19.31 -27.60 -9.91
C TYR A 109 -19.68 -26.11 -9.74
N MET A 110 -20.72 -25.60 -10.42
CA MET A 110 -21.14 -24.19 -10.36
C MET A 110 -21.68 -23.79 -8.97
N PRO A 111 -22.62 -24.53 -8.35
CA PRO A 111 -23.04 -24.27 -6.97
C PRO A 111 -21.91 -24.37 -5.93
N LEU A 112 -20.99 -25.33 -6.11
CA LEU A 112 -19.83 -25.51 -5.23
C LEU A 112 -18.92 -24.28 -5.27
N PHE A 113 -18.69 -23.74 -6.47
CA PHE A 113 -17.97 -22.48 -6.67
C PHE A 113 -18.69 -21.29 -6.03
N GLY A 114 -20.02 -21.25 -6.11
CA GLY A 114 -20.87 -20.30 -5.40
C GLY A 114 -20.69 -20.30 -3.89
N ALA A 115 -20.64 -21.49 -3.29
CA ALA A 115 -20.38 -21.66 -1.86
C ALA A 115 -18.98 -21.15 -1.48
N LEU A 116 -17.97 -21.45 -2.30
CA LEU A 116 -16.60 -20.98 -2.10
C LEU A 116 -16.52 -19.44 -2.20
N LEU A 117 -17.16 -18.84 -3.21
CA LEU A 117 -17.28 -17.39 -3.33
C LEU A 117 -18.03 -16.78 -2.14
N GLY A 118 -19.13 -17.38 -1.70
CA GLY A 118 -19.88 -16.96 -0.52
C GLY A 118 -19.01 -16.92 0.74
N GLY A 119 -18.19 -17.95 0.96
CA GLY A 119 -17.20 -18.00 2.04
C GLY A 119 -16.15 -16.90 1.95
N LEU A 120 -15.60 -16.64 0.75
CA LEU A 120 -14.64 -15.56 0.53
C LEU A 120 -15.26 -14.18 0.78
N PHE A 121 -16.49 -13.94 0.30
CA PHE A 121 -17.21 -12.69 0.53
C PHE A 121 -17.51 -12.45 2.02
N LEU A 122 -17.90 -13.49 2.75
CA LEU A 122 -18.10 -13.43 4.19
C LEU A 122 -16.82 -13.02 4.92
N MET A 123 -15.71 -13.70 4.62
CA MET A 123 -14.41 -13.39 5.20
C MET A 123 -14.02 -11.94 4.93
N ALA A 124 -14.19 -11.46 3.70
CA ALA A 124 -13.92 -10.07 3.32
C ALA A 124 -14.83 -9.06 4.04
N PHE A 125 -16.12 -9.40 4.25
CA PHE A 125 -17.09 -8.54 4.93
C PHE A 125 -16.78 -8.37 6.42
N GLN A 126 -16.45 -9.46 7.13
CA GLN A 126 -16.07 -9.42 8.54
C GLN A 126 -14.71 -8.76 8.77
N ALA A 127 -13.79 -8.96 7.84
CA ALA A 127 -12.47 -8.35 7.86
C ALA A 127 -12.48 -6.83 7.65
N TYR A 128 -13.51 -6.30 7.01
CA TYR A 128 -13.50 -4.91 6.55
C TYR A 128 -13.44 -3.89 7.70
N PRO A 129 -14.30 -3.97 8.75
CA PRO A 129 -14.25 -3.02 9.86
C PRO A 129 -12.93 -3.08 10.65
N SER A 130 -12.44 -4.29 10.95
CA SER A 130 -11.20 -4.48 11.71
C SER A 130 -9.99 -3.96 10.95
N SER A 131 -9.93 -4.17 9.64
CA SER A 131 -8.90 -3.58 8.79
C SER A 131 -8.98 -2.06 8.74
N LEU A 132 -10.18 -1.47 8.61
CA LEU A 132 -10.31 -0.02 8.51
C LEU A 132 -9.89 0.66 9.82
N ALA A 133 -10.25 0.07 10.96
CA ALA A 133 -9.79 0.50 12.27
C ALA A 133 -8.26 0.42 12.39
N ALA A 134 -7.66 -0.72 12.02
CA ALA A 134 -6.21 -0.91 12.05
C ALA A 134 -5.46 0.06 11.14
N SER A 135 -5.96 0.31 9.93
CA SER A 135 -5.38 1.26 8.98
C SER A 135 -5.38 2.68 9.54
N ARG A 136 -6.48 3.13 10.15
CA ARG A 136 -6.54 4.45 10.79
C ARG A 136 -5.65 4.57 12.00
N LYS A 137 -5.59 3.52 12.83
CA LYS A 137 -4.65 3.45 13.95
C LYS A 137 -3.22 3.63 13.47
N SER A 138 -2.86 2.95 12.40
CA SER A 138 -1.52 3.02 11.81
C SER A 138 -1.19 4.37 11.19
N ASP A 139 -2.14 5.00 10.49
CA ASP A 139 -1.96 6.35 9.93
C ASP A 139 -1.82 7.39 11.04
N ALA A 140 -2.62 7.27 12.11
CA ALA A 140 -2.48 8.10 13.30
C ALA A 140 -1.09 7.97 13.95
N GLN A 141 -0.56 6.74 14.07
CA GLN A 141 0.77 6.48 14.63
C GLN A 141 1.89 7.07 13.77
N SER A 142 1.86 6.84 12.44
CA SER A 142 2.86 7.37 11.51
C SER A 142 2.92 8.90 11.56
N ARG A 143 1.75 9.56 11.55
CA ARG A 143 1.63 11.03 11.63
C ARG A 143 1.92 11.61 13.02
N ALA A 144 1.84 10.80 14.07
CA ALA A 144 2.23 11.21 15.41
C ALA A 144 3.74 11.45 15.51
N ILE A 145 4.56 10.67 14.80
CA ILE A 145 6.03 10.83 14.74
C ILE A 145 6.39 12.27 14.36
N SER A 146 5.86 12.76 13.24
CA SER A 146 6.12 14.13 12.76
C SER A 146 5.64 15.20 13.76
N THR A 147 4.51 14.96 14.41
CA THR A 147 3.95 15.91 15.38
C THR A 147 4.82 15.99 16.65
N ILE A 148 5.26 14.84 17.17
CA ILE A 148 6.17 14.78 18.33
C ILE A 148 7.54 15.34 17.99
N MET A 149 8.07 15.06 16.80
CA MET A 149 9.31 15.67 16.31
C MET A 149 9.21 17.19 16.28
N LEU A 150 8.13 17.77 15.75
CA LEU A 150 7.94 19.23 15.69
C LEU A 150 7.70 19.85 17.07
N LEU A 151 6.98 19.15 17.95
CA LEU A 151 6.76 19.56 19.33
C LEU A 151 8.07 19.60 20.11
N SER A 152 8.86 18.52 20.05
CA SER A 152 10.21 18.42 20.62
C SER A 152 11.12 19.51 20.06
N PHE A 153 11.13 19.68 18.74
CA PHE A 153 11.94 20.69 18.06
C PHE A 153 11.64 22.11 18.54
N SER A 154 10.35 22.44 18.71
CA SER A 154 9.92 23.75 19.20
C SER A 154 10.31 23.94 20.67
N LEU A 155 10.16 22.91 21.51
CA LEU A 155 10.50 22.93 22.93
C LEU A 155 12.01 23.01 23.20
N TYR A 156 12.82 22.50 22.28
CA TYR A 156 14.27 22.60 22.38
C TYR A 156 14.75 24.05 22.31
N HIS A 157 14.09 24.88 21.50
CA HIS A 157 14.43 26.29 21.36
C HIS A 157 13.91 27.15 22.50
N ARG A 158 12.62 27.00 22.85
CA ARG A 158 11.98 27.74 23.94
C ARG A 158 11.16 26.77 24.79
N PRO A 159 11.26 26.81 26.13
CA PRO A 159 10.45 25.99 27.03
C PRO A 159 9.00 26.50 27.13
N ASP A 160 8.39 26.87 26.00
CA ASP A 160 6.99 27.29 25.90
C ASP A 160 6.13 26.14 25.36
N LEU A 161 5.41 25.48 26.29
CA LEU A 161 4.46 24.42 25.96
C LEU A 161 3.36 24.90 25.01
N ARG A 162 2.85 26.13 25.18
CA ARG A 162 1.71 26.61 24.38
C ARG A 162 2.15 26.87 22.95
N GLY A 163 3.23 27.64 22.76
CA GLY A 163 3.79 27.93 21.45
C GLY A 163 4.20 26.65 20.70
N ALA A 164 4.86 25.71 21.38
CA ALA A 164 5.25 24.44 20.78
C ALA A 164 4.03 23.61 20.35
N THR A 165 2.97 23.59 21.17
CA THR A 165 1.74 22.84 20.86
C THR A 165 1.01 23.44 19.65
N ILE A 166 0.91 24.77 19.57
CA ILE A 166 0.30 25.47 18.43
C ILE A 166 1.11 25.19 17.16
N GLN A 167 2.43 25.36 17.21
CA GLN A 167 3.29 25.15 16.04
C GLN A 167 3.20 23.71 15.52
N ALA A 168 3.24 22.71 16.41
CA ALA A 168 3.10 21.31 16.04
C ALA A 168 1.71 21.02 15.47
N ALA A 169 0.66 21.56 16.08
CA ALA A 169 -0.73 21.37 15.65
C ALA A 169 -1.02 21.99 14.27
N ASP A 170 -0.42 23.13 13.94
CA ASP A 170 -0.66 23.82 12.66
C ASP A 170 0.23 23.31 11.51
N SER A 171 1.45 22.84 11.84
CA SER A 171 2.44 22.41 10.83
C SER A 171 2.40 20.91 10.54
N SER A 172 1.74 20.12 11.38
CA SER A 172 1.58 18.69 11.16
C SER A 172 0.15 18.33 10.79
N GLU A 173 -0.01 17.18 10.16
CA GLU A 173 -1.31 16.61 9.86
C GLU A 173 -1.52 15.32 10.65
N GLY A 174 -2.78 14.90 10.75
CA GLY A 174 -3.15 13.60 11.30
C GLY A 174 -3.88 13.69 12.63
N LYS A 175 -4.15 12.52 13.20
CA LYS A 175 -5.01 12.43 14.38
C LYS A 175 -4.44 13.20 15.58
N LEU A 176 -3.12 13.11 15.84
CA LEU A 176 -2.52 13.80 16.98
C LEU A 176 -2.61 15.32 16.81
N ALA A 177 -2.31 15.82 15.60
CA ALA A 177 -2.48 17.23 15.26
C ALA A 177 -3.92 17.70 15.46
N GLU A 178 -4.91 16.95 14.96
CA GLU A 178 -6.33 17.26 15.16
C GLU A 178 -6.74 17.24 16.64
N ASP A 179 -6.24 16.29 17.42
CA ASP A 179 -6.52 16.18 18.85
C ASP A 179 -5.91 17.37 19.61
N LEU A 180 -4.71 17.82 19.24
CA LEU A 180 -4.09 19.04 19.76
C LEU A 180 -4.88 20.30 19.36
N GLN A 181 -5.26 20.46 18.09
CA GLN A 181 -6.07 21.59 17.61
C GLN A 181 -7.42 21.67 18.35
N ARG A 182 -8.16 20.56 18.43
CA ARG A 182 -9.43 20.50 19.18
C ARG A 182 -9.22 20.76 20.66
N GLY A 183 -8.15 20.23 21.22
CA GLY A 183 -7.76 20.43 22.60
C GLY A 183 -7.47 21.89 22.94
N LEU A 184 -6.74 22.59 22.07
CA LEU A 184 -6.45 24.02 22.19
C LEU A 184 -7.74 24.85 22.09
N LEU A 185 -8.64 24.51 21.18
CA LEU A 185 -9.95 25.17 21.07
C LEU A 185 -10.78 24.99 22.36
N ASP A 186 -10.85 23.77 22.90
CA ASP A 186 -11.58 23.49 24.14
C ASP A 186 -10.94 24.14 25.38
N LEU A 187 -9.62 24.34 25.35
CA LEU A 187 -8.86 25.08 26.36
C LEU A 187 -9.19 26.58 26.28
N ASP A 188 -9.18 27.16 25.08
CA ASP A 188 -9.52 28.57 24.85
C ASP A 188 -10.98 28.87 25.20
N GLU A 189 -11.90 27.93 24.94
CA GLU A 189 -13.31 28.00 25.36
C GLU A 189 -13.53 27.68 26.86
N ARG A 190 -12.47 27.34 27.62
CA ARG A 190 -12.50 26.91 29.03
C ARG A 190 -13.50 25.78 29.34
N ARG A 191 -13.69 24.85 28.39
CA ARG A 191 -14.66 23.75 28.54
C ARG A 191 -14.11 22.55 29.29
N ARG A 192 -13.00 21.99 28.80
CA ARG A 192 -12.47 20.68 29.24
C ARG A 192 -11.09 20.74 29.87
N TYR A 193 -10.34 21.82 29.64
CA TYR A 193 -8.94 21.92 30.04
C TYR A 193 -8.66 23.26 30.72
N GLU A 194 -7.79 23.25 31.74
CA GLU A 194 -7.39 24.44 32.49
C GLU A 194 -6.03 24.99 32.03
N THR A 195 -5.12 24.10 31.64
CA THR A 195 -3.77 24.43 31.18
C THR A 195 -3.35 23.55 30.02
N VAL A 196 -2.35 24.00 29.24
CA VAL A 196 -1.74 23.18 28.18
C VAL A 196 -1.12 21.90 28.75
N ARG A 197 -0.56 21.96 29.98
CA ARG A 197 -0.02 20.79 30.68
C ARG A 197 -1.12 19.77 30.99
N HIS A 198 -2.28 20.22 31.47
CA HIS A 198 -3.45 19.36 31.69
C HIS A 198 -3.97 18.77 30.37
N LEU A 199 -4.08 19.59 29.32
CA LEU A 199 -4.48 19.17 27.98
C LEU A 199 -3.59 18.02 27.46
N LEU A 200 -2.27 18.22 27.45
CA LEU A 200 -1.31 17.23 26.96
C LEU A 200 -1.32 15.95 27.81
N THR A 201 -1.57 16.06 29.12
CA THR A 201 -1.72 14.88 30.01
C THR A 201 -2.94 14.04 29.64
N VAL A 202 -4.08 14.69 29.38
CA VAL A 202 -5.31 14.01 28.96
C VAL A 202 -5.11 13.35 27.58
N ILE A 203 -4.54 14.09 26.62
CA ILE A 203 -4.22 13.55 25.30
C ILE A 203 -3.25 12.37 25.40
N ALA A 204 -2.19 12.46 26.20
CA ALA A 204 -1.25 11.36 26.39
C ALA A 204 -1.95 10.08 26.89
N ASN A 205 -2.87 10.20 27.86
CA ASN A 205 -3.62 9.07 28.39
C ASN A 205 -4.59 8.47 27.36
N GLU A 206 -5.30 9.30 26.59
CA GLU A 206 -6.15 8.84 25.48
C GLU A 206 -5.33 8.12 24.40
N TRP A 207 -4.11 8.60 24.15
CA TRP A 207 -3.17 8.01 23.20
C TRP A 207 -2.52 6.72 23.71
N GLY A 208 -2.50 6.45 25.02
CA GLY A 208 -2.02 5.17 25.57
C GLY A 208 -2.75 3.94 25.01
N GLY A 209 -4.03 4.07 24.63
CA GLY A 209 -4.76 2.98 23.95
C GLY A 209 -4.39 2.78 22.47
N ILE A 210 -3.75 3.79 21.87
CA ILE A 210 -3.34 3.81 20.46
C ILE A 210 -1.87 3.41 20.37
N ASP A 211 -1.00 4.17 21.00
CA ASP A 211 0.44 4.01 20.97
C ASP A 211 1.08 4.42 22.29
N ASP A 212 1.68 3.45 22.97
CA ASP A 212 2.32 3.68 24.26
C ASP A 212 3.57 4.56 24.12
N SER A 213 4.29 4.45 23.01
CA SER A 213 5.49 5.24 22.74
C SER A 213 5.18 6.72 22.59
N THR A 214 4.10 7.06 21.86
CA THR A 214 3.59 8.44 21.80
C THR A 214 3.20 8.97 23.18
N ARG A 215 2.51 8.16 24.00
CA ARG A 215 2.17 8.55 25.39
C ARG A 215 3.43 8.87 26.19
N GLN A 216 4.42 7.98 26.18
CA GLN A 216 5.68 8.18 26.90
C GLN A 216 6.42 9.42 26.41
N ALA A 217 6.49 9.64 25.09
CA ALA A 217 7.14 10.81 24.51
C ALA A 217 6.48 12.13 24.94
N ILE A 218 5.14 12.18 25.01
CA ILE A 218 4.45 13.38 25.54
C ILE A 218 4.82 13.60 27.01
N PHE A 219 4.91 12.54 27.82
CA PHE A 219 5.33 12.68 29.21
C PHE A 219 6.78 13.14 29.38
N ASP A 220 7.69 12.73 28.50
CA ASP A 220 9.08 13.24 28.49
C ASP A 220 9.13 14.74 28.19
N LEU A 221 8.33 15.19 27.23
CA LEU A 221 8.21 16.62 26.89
C LEU A 221 7.55 17.42 28.04
N LEU A 222 6.58 16.85 28.73
CA LEU A 222 6.00 17.48 29.92
C LEU A 222 7.00 17.56 31.07
N ARG A 223 7.81 16.52 31.25
CA ARG A 223 8.88 16.48 32.27
C ARG A 223 9.94 17.55 31.97
N SER A 224 10.37 17.68 30.71
CA SER A 224 11.40 18.65 30.33
C SER A 224 11.03 20.08 30.71
N THR A 225 9.76 20.46 30.58
CA THR A 225 9.28 21.81 30.94
C THR A 225 9.27 22.10 32.44
N GLY A 226 9.41 21.08 33.29
CA GLY A 226 9.55 21.22 34.74
C GLY A 226 11.01 21.15 35.24
N THR A 227 11.95 20.78 34.37
CA THR A 227 13.36 20.60 34.73
C THR A 227 14.09 21.95 34.72
N LYS A 228 14.78 22.29 35.83
CA LYS A 228 15.53 23.54 35.96
C LYS A 228 16.89 23.52 35.26
N ASP A 229 17.53 22.36 35.20
CA ASP A 229 18.79 22.19 34.48
C ASP A 229 18.56 22.14 32.97
N GLU A 230 19.26 23.01 32.25
CA GLU A 230 19.19 23.16 30.80
C GLU A 230 19.64 21.88 30.09
N ALA A 231 20.74 21.27 30.55
CA ALA A 231 21.29 20.07 29.93
C ALA A 231 20.34 18.87 30.08
N ALA A 232 19.83 18.65 31.30
CA ALA A 232 18.82 17.63 31.55
C ALA A 232 17.51 17.90 30.77
N ARG A 233 17.08 19.16 30.66
CA ARG A 233 15.91 19.52 29.85
C ARG A 233 16.10 19.14 28.39
N LEU A 234 17.20 19.56 27.77
CA LEU A 234 17.47 19.29 26.35
C LEU A 234 17.61 17.79 26.09
N SER A 235 18.21 17.04 27.03
CA SER A 235 18.25 15.57 26.96
C SER A 235 16.86 14.93 27.02
N ASP A 236 15.96 15.42 27.87
CA ASP A 236 14.59 14.91 27.95
C ASP A 236 13.78 15.26 26.69
N VAL A 237 14.02 16.44 26.09
CA VAL A 237 13.40 16.84 24.82
C VAL A 237 13.86 15.96 23.65
N SER A 238 15.15 15.64 23.55
CA SER A 238 15.70 14.87 22.44
C SER A 238 15.31 13.38 22.48
N LYS A 239 15.00 12.82 23.66
CA LYS A 239 14.53 11.43 23.82
C LYS A 239 13.14 11.19 23.25
N ALA A 240 12.28 12.20 23.24
CA ALA A 240 10.88 12.02 22.86
C ALA A 240 10.72 11.52 21.40
N PRO A 241 11.37 12.12 20.39
CA PRO A 241 11.36 11.60 19.02
C PRO A 241 11.96 10.19 18.89
N GLU A 242 13.05 9.91 19.60
CA GLU A 242 13.69 8.59 19.60
C GLU A 242 12.71 7.51 20.06
N ARG A 243 11.98 7.73 21.16
CA ARG A 243 10.98 6.75 21.66
C ARG A 243 9.85 6.48 20.68
N VAL A 244 9.32 7.51 20.00
CA VAL A 244 8.23 7.29 19.03
C VAL A 244 8.76 6.56 17.80
N LEU A 245 9.99 6.83 17.37
CA LEU A 245 10.63 6.12 16.27
C LEU A 245 10.95 4.66 16.61
N GLU A 246 11.46 4.37 17.80
CA GLU A 246 11.68 3.01 18.30
C GLU A 246 10.36 2.26 18.49
N GLY A 247 9.33 2.93 19.01
CA GLY A 247 7.98 2.39 19.11
C GLY A 247 7.39 2.02 17.75
N ALA A 248 7.59 2.89 16.75
CA ALA A 248 7.22 2.60 15.37
C ALA A 248 7.99 1.39 14.83
N ASP A 249 9.24 1.21 15.25
CA ASP A 249 10.11 0.12 14.81
C ASP A 249 9.70 -1.25 15.33
N GLU A 250 9.42 -1.33 16.63
CA GLU A 250 8.85 -2.53 17.22
C GLU A 250 7.47 -2.88 16.65
N GLN A 251 6.64 -1.87 16.38
CA GLN A 251 5.31 -2.08 15.81
C GLN A 251 5.37 -2.56 14.37
N LEU A 252 6.30 -2.00 13.59
CA LEU A 252 6.57 -2.51 12.25
C LEU A 252 6.98 -3.96 12.32
N THR A 253 7.99 -4.28 13.13
CA THR A 253 8.54 -5.63 13.27
C THR A 253 7.44 -6.63 13.64
N ARG A 254 6.63 -6.30 14.66
CA ARG A 254 5.47 -7.12 15.07
C ARG A 254 4.46 -7.31 13.94
N ARG A 255 4.15 -6.25 13.18
CA ARG A 255 3.19 -6.33 12.07
C ARG A 255 3.75 -7.11 10.88
N LEU A 256 5.01 -6.89 10.49
CA LEU A 256 5.67 -7.65 9.45
C LEU A 256 5.66 -9.13 9.80
N ASN A 257 6.06 -9.51 11.02
CA ASN A 257 6.01 -10.90 11.47
C ASN A 257 4.59 -11.48 11.40
N SER A 258 3.58 -10.70 11.82
CA SER A 258 2.17 -11.12 11.76
C SER A 258 1.60 -11.27 10.34
N LEU A 259 2.24 -10.64 9.34
CA LEU A 259 1.85 -10.74 7.92
C LEU A 259 2.62 -11.83 7.22
N MET A 260 3.92 -11.95 7.51
CA MET A 260 4.83 -12.82 6.78
C MET A 260 4.56 -14.30 7.05
N MET A 261 4.37 -14.70 8.31
CA MET A 261 4.08 -16.11 8.60
C MET A 261 2.80 -16.59 7.90
N PRO A 262 1.66 -15.87 7.99
CA PRO A 262 0.47 -16.25 7.23
C PRO A 262 0.64 -16.16 5.71
N THR A 263 1.43 -15.20 5.21
CA THR A 263 1.64 -15.08 3.76
C THR A 263 2.45 -16.25 3.23
N LEU A 264 3.54 -16.61 3.90
CA LEU A 264 4.37 -17.75 3.52
C LEU A 264 3.57 -19.04 3.62
N ALA A 265 2.82 -19.24 4.71
CA ALA A 265 1.93 -20.39 4.85
C ALA A 265 0.88 -20.42 3.73
N PHE A 266 0.21 -19.30 3.45
CA PHE A 266 -0.77 -19.25 2.38
C PHE A 266 -0.16 -19.55 1.02
N LEU A 267 1.05 -19.07 0.74
CA LEU A 267 1.77 -19.36 -0.50
C LEU A 267 2.17 -20.83 -0.62
N THR A 268 2.67 -21.46 0.44
CA THR A 268 3.02 -22.88 0.43
C THR A 268 1.79 -23.77 0.31
N PHE A 269 0.69 -23.44 1.00
CA PHE A 269 -0.59 -24.14 0.82
C PHE A 269 -1.18 -23.89 -0.55
N SER A 270 -0.99 -22.70 -1.14
CA SER A 270 -1.44 -22.41 -2.49
C SER A 270 -0.64 -23.19 -3.54
N SER A 271 0.68 -23.30 -3.39
CA SER A 271 1.49 -24.14 -4.29
C SER A 271 1.12 -25.61 -4.15
N LEU A 272 0.91 -26.11 -2.93
CA LEU A 272 0.36 -27.45 -2.68
C LEU A 272 -1.02 -27.63 -3.32
N ALA A 273 -1.90 -26.64 -3.23
CA ALA A 273 -3.23 -26.69 -3.85
C ALA A 273 -3.14 -26.68 -5.38
N ILE A 274 -2.23 -25.91 -5.98
CA ILE A 274 -1.96 -25.95 -7.43
C ILE A 274 -1.46 -27.34 -7.81
N ILE A 275 -0.45 -27.87 -7.10
CA ILE A 275 0.10 -29.20 -7.38
C ILE A 275 -0.96 -30.28 -7.18
N ALA A 276 -1.82 -30.19 -6.16
CA ALA A 276 -2.86 -31.15 -5.90
C ALA A 276 -3.95 -31.10 -6.98
N VAL A 277 -4.50 -29.92 -7.27
CA VAL A 277 -5.56 -29.76 -8.26
C VAL A 277 -5.05 -30.13 -9.65
N VAL A 278 -3.86 -29.67 -10.01
CA VAL A 278 -3.35 -29.83 -11.38
C VAL A 278 -2.58 -31.15 -11.54
N GLY A 279 -1.79 -31.56 -10.55
CA GLY A 279 -1.04 -32.81 -10.58
C GLY A 279 -1.88 -34.07 -10.35
N LEU A 280 -2.97 -34.01 -9.58
CA LEU A 280 -3.91 -35.15 -9.42
C LEU A 280 -4.99 -35.18 -10.49
N SER A 281 -5.14 -34.12 -11.28
CA SER A 281 -6.14 -34.08 -12.33
C SER A 281 -6.07 -35.23 -13.35
N PRO A 282 -4.88 -35.71 -13.77
CA PRO A 282 -4.83 -36.81 -14.71
C PRO A 282 -5.26 -38.12 -14.05
N LEU A 283 -4.98 -38.29 -12.74
CA LEU A 283 -5.46 -39.43 -11.94
C LEU A 283 -6.99 -39.46 -11.88
N PHE A 284 -7.64 -38.30 -11.71
CA PHE A 284 -9.11 -38.24 -11.72
C PHE A 284 -9.71 -38.61 -13.08
N LYS A 285 -9.06 -38.23 -14.18
CA LYS A 285 -9.47 -38.63 -15.53
C LYS A 285 -9.29 -40.14 -15.75
N VAL A 286 -8.25 -40.74 -15.14
CA VAL A 286 -7.99 -42.20 -15.15
C VAL A 286 -9.03 -42.99 -14.35
N ILE A 287 -9.55 -42.43 -13.25
CA ILE A 287 -10.58 -43.06 -12.42
C ILE A 287 -11.98 -42.99 -13.08
N GLY A 288 -12.10 -42.38 -14.27
CA GLY A 288 -13.37 -42.27 -15.00
C GLY A 288 -14.29 -41.17 -14.47
N MET A 289 -13.78 -40.23 -13.67
CA MET A 289 -14.55 -39.05 -13.28
C MET A 289 -14.65 -38.06 -14.45
N GLN A 290 -15.78 -38.10 -15.16
CA GLN A 290 -16.08 -37.23 -16.31
C GLN A 290 -16.20 -35.74 -15.94
N PHE A 291 -16.19 -35.38 -14.66
CA PHE A 291 -16.28 -33.99 -14.20
C PHE A 291 -14.99 -33.17 -14.42
N VAL A 292 -13.86 -33.82 -14.75
CA VAL A 292 -12.54 -33.18 -14.89
C VAL A 292 -12.26 -32.82 -16.34
N ASP A 293 -13.03 -31.85 -16.84
CA ASP A 293 -12.85 -31.23 -18.16
C ASP A 293 -11.97 -29.98 -18.11
N LEU A 294 -11.51 -29.52 -19.27
CA LEU A 294 -10.79 -28.25 -19.42
C LEU A 294 -11.51 -27.05 -18.74
N LYS A 295 -12.85 -27.05 -18.74
CA LYS A 295 -13.69 -26.05 -18.05
C LYS A 295 -13.50 -26.08 -16.53
N PHE A 296 -13.38 -27.27 -15.95
CA PHE A 296 -13.10 -27.46 -14.53
C PHE A 296 -11.73 -26.89 -14.15
N PHE A 297 -10.69 -27.13 -14.96
CA PHE A 297 -9.37 -26.54 -14.75
C PHE A 297 -9.39 -25.02 -14.82
N ALA A 298 -10.01 -24.45 -15.85
CA ALA A 298 -10.11 -23.00 -16.00
C ALA A 298 -10.85 -22.36 -14.81
N LEU A 299 -11.89 -23.03 -14.31
CA LEU A 299 -12.64 -22.56 -13.15
C LEU A 299 -11.85 -22.69 -11.85
N MET A 300 -11.13 -23.79 -11.62
CA MET A 300 -10.26 -23.96 -10.46
C MET A 300 -9.09 -22.98 -10.46
N ALA A 301 -8.50 -22.72 -11.64
CA ALA A 301 -7.48 -21.69 -11.80
C ALA A 301 -8.05 -20.29 -11.48
N ALA A 302 -9.26 -19.98 -11.96
CA ALA A 302 -9.95 -18.72 -11.62
C ALA A 302 -10.30 -18.64 -10.13
N ALA A 303 -10.73 -19.74 -9.51
CA ALA A 303 -11.02 -19.83 -8.08
C ALA A 303 -9.77 -19.56 -7.25
N LEU A 304 -8.65 -20.17 -7.64
CA LEU A 304 -7.36 -19.97 -7.00
C LEU A 304 -6.91 -18.50 -7.13
N VAL A 305 -6.99 -17.93 -8.33
CA VAL A 305 -6.68 -16.51 -8.57
C VAL A 305 -7.56 -15.60 -7.70
N ALA A 306 -8.86 -15.88 -7.60
CA ALA A 306 -9.79 -15.12 -6.78
C ALA A 306 -9.49 -15.26 -5.27
N ALA A 307 -9.16 -16.47 -4.81
CA ALA A 307 -8.75 -16.74 -3.44
C ALA A 307 -7.45 -15.98 -3.11
N PHE A 308 -6.47 -16.03 -4.01
CA PHE A 308 -5.17 -15.35 -3.88
C PHE A 308 -5.34 -13.83 -3.86
N LEU A 309 -6.18 -13.29 -4.75
CA LEU A 309 -6.54 -11.88 -4.76
C LEU A 309 -7.25 -11.46 -3.47
N THR A 310 -8.20 -12.26 -2.98
CA THR A 310 -8.94 -11.95 -1.75
C THR A 310 -8.02 -11.97 -0.54
N PHE A 311 -7.15 -12.97 -0.45
CA PHE A 311 -6.16 -13.09 0.62
C PHE A 311 -5.17 -11.92 0.61
N THR A 312 -4.60 -11.58 -0.55
CA THR A 312 -3.65 -10.45 -0.66
C THR A 312 -4.33 -9.11 -0.39
N LEU A 313 -5.60 -8.92 -0.77
CA LEU A 313 -6.40 -7.75 -0.42
C LEU A 313 -6.72 -7.68 1.08
N TYR A 314 -6.91 -8.82 1.72
CA TYR A 314 -7.13 -8.93 3.16
C TYR A 314 -5.86 -8.63 3.96
N MET A 315 -4.74 -9.22 3.57
CA MET A 315 -3.45 -9.02 4.25
C MET A 315 -2.84 -7.65 3.95
N GLY A 316 -2.92 -7.15 2.72
CA GLY A 316 -2.41 -5.81 2.36
C GLY A 316 -3.11 -4.66 3.09
N LYS A 317 -4.27 -4.95 3.68
CA LYS A 317 -5.07 -4.08 4.52
C LYS A 317 -4.61 -4.02 5.99
N ARG A 318 -3.82 -4.99 6.42
CA ARG A 318 -3.17 -5.08 7.73
C ARG A 318 -1.71 -4.57 7.69
N ARG A 319 -1.29 -4.02 6.55
CA ARG A 319 0.05 -3.50 6.35
C ARG A 319 0.45 -2.53 7.47
N PRO A 320 1.71 -2.55 7.90
CA PRO A 320 2.26 -1.44 8.65
C PRO A 320 2.30 -0.19 7.74
N VAL A 321 1.90 0.96 8.28
CA VAL A 321 2.11 2.24 7.58
C VAL A 321 3.58 2.60 7.78
N THR A 322 4.35 2.54 6.70
CA THR A 322 5.73 3.01 6.66
C THR A 322 5.77 4.53 6.82
N ILE A 323 6.95 5.07 7.14
CA ILE A 323 7.22 6.52 7.08
C ILE A 323 6.73 7.03 5.70
N GLN A 324 5.99 8.14 5.69
CA GLN A 324 5.33 8.65 4.48
C GLN A 324 6.36 8.82 3.35
N LEU A 325 6.07 8.20 2.20
CA LEU A 325 6.86 8.48 1.01
C LEU A 325 6.58 9.92 0.56
N PRO A 326 7.59 10.66 0.08
CA PRO A 326 7.38 12.01 -0.44
C PRO A 326 6.26 12.03 -1.48
N GLU A 327 5.21 12.81 -1.24
CA GLU A 327 4.13 13.01 -2.21
C GLU A 327 4.62 13.93 -3.34
N ILE A 328 5.08 13.33 -4.43
CA ILE A 328 5.49 14.09 -5.62
C ILE A 328 4.22 14.57 -6.34
N PRO A 329 4.02 15.89 -6.54
CA PRO A 329 2.88 16.40 -7.26
C PRO A 329 2.79 15.82 -8.68
N PRO A 330 1.58 15.46 -9.16
CA PRO A 330 1.40 14.87 -10.47
C PRO A 330 1.76 15.81 -11.65
N ASP A 331 1.88 17.12 -11.40
CA ASP A 331 2.22 18.16 -12.38
C ASP A 331 3.70 18.58 -12.36
N ASP A 332 4.59 17.77 -11.78
CA ASP A 332 6.04 18.08 -11.80
C ASP A 332 6.56 18.15 -13.26
N PRO A 333 7.23 19.25 -13.68
CA PRO A 333 7.76 19.41 -15.04
C PRO A 333 8.73 18.31 -15.48
N ARG A 334 9.32 17.58 -14.54
CA ARG A 334 10.25 16.46 -14.78
C ARG A 334 9.52 15.17 -15.13
N LEU A 335 8.23 15.07 -14.82
CA LEU A 335 7.39 13.92 -15.09
C LEU A 335 6.62 14.08 -16.41
N PRO A 336 6.48 13.01 -17.20
CA PRO A 336 5.55 13.06 -18.32
C PRO A 336 4.10 13.14 -17.81
N PRO A 337 3.20 13.84 -18.55
CA PRO A 337 1.82 14.03 -18.13
C PRO A 337 1.13 12.69 -17.85
N PRO A 338 0.14 12.66 -16.95
CA PRO A 338 -0.52 11.42 -16.53
C PRO A 338 -1.04 10.63 -17.75
N GLY A 339 -0.56 9.39 -17.88
CA GLY A 339 -0.96 8.47 -18.96
C GLY A 339 -0.16 8.57 -20.26
N LYS A 340 0.82 9.47 -20.36
CA LYS A 340 1.74 9.56 -21.52
C LYS A 340 3.14 9.10 -21.13
N ALA A 341 3.78 8.32 -22.00
CA ALA A 341 5.18 7.96 -21.90
C ALA A 341 5.97 8.75 -22.97
N LYS A 342 7.21 9.15 -22.64
CA LYS A 342 8.11 9.75 -23.63
C LYS A 342 8.80 8.60 -24.38
N VAL A 343 8.35 8.33 -25.59
CA VAL A 343 8.90 7.29 -26.47
C VAL A 343 9.44 8.00 -27.72
N PHE A 344 10.73 7.82 -28.03
CA PHE A 344 11.42 8.52 -29.13
C PHE A 344 11.19 10.05 -29.17
N GLY A 345 11.28 10.71 -28.02
CA GLY A 345 11.14 12.17 -27.93
C GLY A 345 9.70 12.71 -28.02
N LYS A 346 8.72 11.90 -28.43
CA LYS A 346 7.29 12.26 -28.50
C LYS A 346 6.53 11.71 -27.29
N PHE A 347 5.49 12.44 -26.87
CA PHE A 347 4.58 11.99 -25.81
C PHE A 347 3.49 11.10 -26.40
N VAL A 348 3.60 9.80 -26.18
CA VAL A 348 2.68 8.80 -26.70
C VAL A 348 1.91 8.18 -25.52
N PRO A 349 0.60 7.88 -25.62
CA PRO A 349 -0.13 7.20 -24.56
C PRO A 349 0.55 5.88 -24.16
N SER A 350 0.79 5.66 -22.86
CA SER A 350 1.61 4.55 -22.35
C SER A 350 1.11 3.15 -22.71
N TRP A 351 -0.16 3.01 -23.09
CA TRP A 351 -0.77 1.74 -23.51
C TRP A 351 -0.42 1.37 -24.96
N SER A 352 -0.13 2.33 -25.84
CA SER A 352 0.07 2.05 -27.27
C SER A 352 1.37 1.30 -27.61
N PRO A 353 2.54 1.55 -26.97
CA PRO A 353 3.74 0.74 -27.22
C PRO A 353 3.57 -0.69 -26.69
N SER A 354 2.86 -0.84 -25.56
CA SER A 354 2.55 -2.14 -24.96
C SER A 354 1.64 -2.96 -25.88
N LEU A 355 0.62 -2.34 -26.47
CA LEU A 355 -0.30 -3.00 -27.41
C LEU A 355 0.39 -3.36 -28.75
N LEU A 356 1.31 -2.53 -29.24
CA LEU A 356 2.13 -2.85 -30.42
C LEU A 356 3.03 -4.06 -30.18
N VAL A 357 3.68 -4.14 -29.01
CA VAL A 357 4.50 -5.30 -28.62
C VAL A 357 3.63 -6.55 -28.50
N PHE A 358 2.43 -6.44 -27.91
CA PHE A 358 1.49 -7.56 -27.86
C PHE A 358 1.15 -8.07 -29.28
N ALA A 359 0.74 -7.17 -30.18
CA ALA A 359 0.38 -7.54 -31.55
C ALA A 359 1.56 -8.16 -32.31
N ALA A 360 2.76 -7.61 -32.15
CA ALA A 360 3.99 -8.09 -32.80
C ALA A 360 4.45 -9.47 -32.31
N LEU A 361 4.11 -9.87 -31.08
CA LEU A 361 4.44 -11.19 -30.53
C LEU A 361 3.29 -12.20 -30.63
N ALA A 362 2.04 -11.75 -30.66
CA ALA A 362 0.87 -12.63 -30.68
C ALA A 362 0.55 -13.22 -32.06
N TRP A 363 1.05 -12.63 -33.15
CA TRP A 363 0.71 -13.04 -34.51
C TRP A 363 0.92 -14.55 -34.82
N PRO A 364 1.94 -15.27 -34.30
CA PRO A 364 2.10 -16.69 -34.60
C PRO A 364 1.05 -17.55 -33.88
N GLY A 365 0.60 -17.12 -32.69
CA GLY A 365 -0.49 -17.78 -31.97
C GLY A 365 -1.83 -17.61 -32.67
N VAL A 366 -2.06 -16.48 -33.34
CA VAL A 366 -3.26 -16.25 -34.17
C VAL A 366 -3.25 -17.18 -35.39
N LEU A 367 -2.09 -17.36 -36.04
CA LEU A 367 -1.94 -18.29 -37.16
C LEU A 367 -2.21 -19.75 -36.77
N TYR A 368 -1.83 -20.15 -35.55
CA TYR A 368 -2.15 -21.47 -35.01
C TYR A 368 -3.66 -21.70 -34.87
N PHE A 369 -4.43 -20.70 -34.42
CA PHE A 369 -5.90 -20.81 -34.33
C PHE A 369 -6.60 -20.79 -35.69
N LEU A 370 -5.96 -20.23 -36.72
CA LEU A 370 -6.45 -20.19 -38.10
C LEU A 370 -6.10 -21.45 -38.90
N ASP A 371 -5.49 -22.47 -38.26
CA ASP A 371 -5.11 -23.77 -38.85
C ASP A 371 -4.17 -23.64 -40.06
N VAL A 372 -3.34 -22.60 -40.08
CA VAL A 372 -2.37 -22.37 -41.16
C VAL A 372 -1.19 -23.33 -40.99
N THR A 373 -1.24 -24.44 -41.71
CA THR A 373 -0.26 -25.54 -41.63
C THR A 373 0.78 -25.53 -42.76
N ALA A 374 0.62 -24.68 -43.78
CA ALA A 374 1.47 -24.67 -44.97
C ALA A 374 2.68 -23.71 -44.88
N GLY A 375 3.84 -24.17 -45.35
CA GLY A 375 5.06 -23.38 -45.55
C GLY A 375 5.85 -23.05 -44.28
N MET A 376 6.86 -22.17 -44.41
CA MET A 376 7.72 -21.74 -43.29
C MET A 376 6.94 -21.11 -42.13
N LEU A 377 5.78 -20.51 -42.43
CA LEU A 377 4.84 -19.95 -41.45
C LEU A 377 4.15 -21.03 -40.60
N GLY A 378 3.85 -22.19 -41.18
CA GLY A 378 3.27 -23.33 -40.46
C GLY A 378 4.23 -23.94 -39.43
N VAL A 379 5.53 -23.98 -39.74
CA VAL A 379 6.57 -24.44 -38.79
C VAL A 379 6.64 -23.51 -37.57
N ILE A 380 6.57 -22.19 -37.78
CA ILE A 380 6.60 -21.18 -36.70
C ILE A 380 5.33 -21.25 -35.84
N ALA A 381 4.16 -21.46 -36.46
CA ALA A 381 2.88 -21.61 -35.75
C ALA A 381 2.83 -22.88 -34.89
N MET A 382 3.38 -23.99 -35.39
CA MET A 382 3.36 -25.30 -34.72
C MET A 382 4.42 -25.42 -33.60
N SER A 383 5.52 -24.67 -33.64
CA SER A 383 6.64 -24.85 -32.70
C SER A 383 6.32 -24.47 -31.24
N PHE A 384 5.48 -23.45 -31.02
CA PHE A 384 5.15 -22.95 -29.68
C PHE A 384 3.64 -22.78 -29.42
N THR A 385 2.80 -23.09 -30.43
CA THR A 385 1.33 -23.04 -30.39
C THR A 385 0.79 -21.81 -29.64
N THR A 386 0.23 -22.00 -28.45
CA THR A 386 -0.43 -20.95 -27.65
C THR A 386 0.52 -20.19 -26.71
N LEU A 387 1.77 -20.63 -26.55
CA LEU A 387 2.75 -19.96 -25.68
C LEU A 387 3.10 -18.55 -26.19
N TRP A 388 2.98 -18.28 -27.49
CA TRP A 388 3.16 -16.95 -28.05
C TRP A 388 2.23 -15.90 -27.42
N PHE A 389 0.99 -16.28 -27.06
CA PHE A 389 0.09 -15.38 -26.33
C PHE A 389 0.57 -15.09 -24.91
N VAL A 390 1.18 -16.07 -24.24
CA VAL A 390 1.73 -15.90 -22.89
C VAL A 390 2.93 -14.94 -22.92
N TRP A 391 3.85 -15.13 -23.88
CA TRP A 391 4.98 -14.22 -24.12
C TRP A 391 4.52 -12.81 -24.51
N ALA A 392 3.56 -12.70 -25.44
CA ALA A 392 3.00 -11.43 -25.85
C ALA A 392 2.39 -10.67 -24.66
N THR A 393 1.60 -11.34 -23.82
CA THR A 393 0.97 -10.75 -22.62
C THR A 393 2.04 -10.30 -21.63
N THR A 394 3.04 -11.14 -21.36
CA THR A 394 4.12 -10.83 -20.41
C THR A 394 4.97 -9.66 -20.86
N CYS A 395 5.43 -9.66 -22.11
CA CYS A 395 6.21 -8.56 -22.69
C CYS A 395 5.42 -7.25 -22.73
N ALA A 396 4.13 -7.30 -23.06
CA ALA A 396 3.27 -6.11 -23.07
C ALA A 396 3.16 -5.49 -21.67
N ILE A 397 2.92 -6.30 -20.64
CA ILE A 397 2.88 -5.87 -19.23
C ILE A 397 4.23 -5.29 -18.80
N ALA A 398 5.33 -5.96 -19.13
CA ALA A 398 6.69 -5.53 -18.78
C ALA A 398 7.05 -4.17 -19.40
N VAL A 399 6.74 -3.96 -20.68
CA VAL A 399 6.99 -2.70 -21.39
C VAL A 399 6.15 -1.57 -20.78
N TYR A 400 4.88 -1.82 -20.47
CA TYR A 400 4.03 -0.84 -19.79
C TYR A 400 4.59 -0.46 -18.41
N GLY A 401 4.98 -1.46 -17.63
CA GLY A 401 5.57 -1.28 -16.30
C GLY A 401 6.85 -0.45 -16.34
N TYR A 402 7.78 -0.79 -17.23
CA TYR A 402 9.04 -0.08 -17.42
C TYR A 402 8.84 1.39 -17.80
N LEU A 403 7.96 1.67 -18.75
CA LEU A 403 7.69 3.04 -19.22
C LEU A 403 7.02 3.90 -18.13
N TYR A 404 6.15 3.29 -17.31
CA TYR A 404 5.45 4.01 -16.25
C TYR A 404 6.32 4.21 -15.00
N ALA A 405 7.03 3.18 -14.56
CA ALA A 405 7.75 3.17 -13.29
C ALA A 405 9.11 3.87 -13.37
N SER A 406 9.89 3.67 -14.43
CA SER A 406 11.32 4.03 -14.47
C SER A 406 11.63 5.51 -14.14
N LYS A 407 10.84 6.46 -14.64
CA LYS A 407 11.07 7.90 -14.36
C LYS A 407 10.58 8.31 -12.98
N ARG A 408 9.45 7.76 -12.56
CA ARG A 408 8.82 8.08 -11.28
C ARG A 408 9.58 7.49 -10.11
N SER A 409 10.11 6.27 -10.26
CA SER A 409 10.97 5.62 -9.27
C SER A 409 12.30 6.37 -9.11
N LYS A 410 12.91 6.80 -10.22
CA LYS A 410 14.14 7.63 -10.19
C LYS A 410 13.93 8.94 -9.45
N LEU A 411 12.87 9.69 -9.77
CA LEU A 411 12.58 10.96 -9.08
C LEU A 411 12.33 10.76 -7.58
N ARG A 412 11.68 9.67 -7.21
CA ARG A 412 11.47 9.34 -5.79
C ARG A 412 12.75 8.96 -5.07
N GLU A 413 13.61 8.18 -5.71
CA GLU A 413 14.92 7.84 -5.15
C GLU A 413 15.79 9.09 -5.01
N GLU A 414 15.70 10.04 -5.94
CA GLU A 414 16.32 11.37 -5.81
C GLU A 414 15.79 12.13 -4.59
N GLU A 415 14.47 12.22 -4.40
CA GLU A 415 13.88 12.87 -3.21
C GLU A 415 14.26 12.17 -1.90
N ARG A 416 14.35 10.84 -1.91
CA ARG A 416 14.77 10.06 -0.75
C ARG A 416 16.25 10.29 -0.41
N ARG A 417 17.12 10.37 -1.43
CA ARG A 417 18.53 10.74 -1.25
C ARG A 417 18.66 12.16 -0.70
N LYS A 418 17.88 13.12 -1.20
CA LYS A 418 17.83 14.47 -0.64
C LYS A 418 17.48 14.46 0.86
N LEU A 419 16.52 13.64 1.29
CA LEU A 419 16.17 13.53 2.71
C LEU A 419 17.35 13.06 3.58
N ALA A 420 18.11 12.06 3.11
CA ALA A 420 19.31 11.60 3.82
C ALA A 420 20.41 12.67 3.83
N ASP A 421 20.60 13.35 2.69
CA ASP A 421 21.55 14.43 2.51
C ASP A 421 21.26 15.63 3.43
N TRP A 422 19.99 15.95 3.68
CA TRP A 422 19.59 17.02 4.61
C TRP A 422 20.12 16.83 6.03
N GLY A 423 20.27 15.58 6.49
CA GLY A 423 20.91 15.30 7.78
C GLY A 423 22.37 15.78 7.83
N ASN A 424 23.10 15.66 6.71
CA ASN A 424 24.47 16.16 6.61
C ASN A 424 24.51 17.68 6.45
N VAL A 425 23.62 18.25 5.61
CA VAL A 425 23.46 19.70 5.43
C VAL A 425 23.26 20.40 6.77
N LEU A 426 22.27 19.94 7.54
CA LEU A 426 21.90 20.56 8.82
C LEU A 426 23.01 20.37 9.86
N ASN A 427 23.72 19.26 9.84
CA ASN A 427 24.86 19.06 10.74
C ASN A 427 25.99 20.08 10.45
N THR A 428 26.33 20.28 9.18
CA THR A 428 27.36 21.25 8.76
C THR A 428 26.92 22.70 8.99
N LEU A 429 25.68 23.04 8.65
CA LEU A 429 25.10 24.34 8.98
C LEU A 429 25.17 24.60 10.49
N GLY A 430 24.76 23.60 11.26
CA GLY A 430 24.76 23.65 12.71
C GLY A 430 26.13 23.94 13.29
N SER A 431 27.15 23.17 12.89
CA SER A 431 28.52 23.36 13.38
C SER A 431 29.06 24.75 13.01
N ARG A 432 28.89 25.20 11.76
CA ARG A 432 29.38 26.52 11.33
C ARG A 432 28.68 27.69 11.99
N MET A 433 27.38 27.59 12.21
CA MET A 433 26.62 28.64 12.91
C MET A 433 26.94 28.68 14.42
N ILE A 434 27.25 27.53 15.02
CA ILE A 434 27.77 27.45 16.40
C ILE A 434 29.18 28.07 16.48
N ASP A 435 30.01 27.86 15.47
CA ASP A 435 31.34 28.50 15.34
C ASP A 435 31.24 30.03 15.14
N GLY A 436 30.03 30.60 15.05
CA GLY A 436 29.79 32.03 14.91
C GLY A 436 29.78 32.54 13.47
N LYS A 437 29.82 31.65 12.47
CA LYS A 437 29.72 32.07 11.07
C LYS A 437 28.29 32.48 10.71
N PRO A 438 28.09 33.51 9.87
CA PRO A 438 26.77 33.87 9.37
C PRO A 438 26.12 32.71 8.59
N ALA A 439 24.80 32.56 8.70
CA ALA A 439 24.07 31.49 8.03
C ALA A 439 24.32 31.43 6.50
N ALA A 440 24.45 32.57 5.80
CA ALA A 440 24.72 32.58 4.37
C ALA A 440 26.05 31.89 4.01
N GLN A 441 27.10 32.14 4.81
CA GLN A 441 28.41 31.51 4.67
C GLN A 441 28.34 30.02 5.03
N ALA A 442 27.65 29.67 6.11
CA ALA A 442 27.44 28.29 6.52
C ALA A 442 26.68 27.47 5.46
N ILE A 443 25.68 28.07 4.80
CA ILE A 443 24.95 27.46 3.66
C ILE A 443 25.89 27.23 2.48
N ASN A 444 26.75 28.21 2.15
CA ASN A 444 27.69 28.04 1.04
C ASN A 444 28.71 26.93 1.30
N GLU A 445 29.31 26.89 2.50
CA GLU A 445 30.24 25.84 2.90
C GLU A 445 29.58 24.45 2.90
N ALA A 446 28.33 24.35 3.38
CA ALA A 446 27.56 23.12 3.29
C ALA A 446 27.32 22.70 1.83
N ALA A 447 27.06 23.65 0.93
CA ALA A 447 26.87 23.38 -0.49
C ALA A 447 28.15 22.88 -1.19
N GLU A 448 29.31 23.40 -0.81
CA GLU A 448 30.62 22.97 -1.32
C GLU A 448 30.98 21.55 -0.86
N LEU A 449 30.74 21.24 0.42
CA LEU A 449 30.95 19.89 0.97
C LEU A 449 30.01 18.84 0.38
N MET A 450 28.89 19.27 -0.20
CA MET A 450 27.92 18.41 -0.85
C MET A 450 28.06 18.34 -2.37
N ALA A 451 29.25 18.62 -2.91
CA ALA A 451 29.55 18.51 -4.33
C ALA A 451 29.09 17.15 -4.91
N GLY A 452 28.17 17.18 -5.88
CA GLY A 452 27.56 16.00 -6.48
C GLY A 452 26.15 15.63 -5.95
N SER A 453 25.68 16.23 -4.85
CA SER A 453 24.30 16.11 -4.41
C SER A 453 23.38 17.08 -5.18
N PRO A 454 22.13 16.67 -5.51
CA PRO A 454 21.13 17.58 -6.07
C PRO A 454 20.74 18.74 -5.14
N LEU A 455 21.13 18.70 -3.85
CA LEU A 455 20.93 19.80 -2.90
C LEU A 455 21.99 20.91 -3.04
N ALA A 456 23.18 20.61 -3.54
CA ALA A 456 24.28 21.59 -3.59
C ALA A 456 23.92 22.84 -4.40
N GLU A 457 23.30 22.65 -5.58
CA GLU A 457 22.85 23.77 -6.42
C GLU A 457 21.75 24.60 -5.72
N GLN A 458 20.85 23.94 -4.98
CA GLN A 458 19.78 24.61 -4.25
C GLN A 458 20.32 25.43 -3.06
N LEU A 459 21.31 24.91 -2.34
CA LEU A 459 21.97 25.60 -1.24
C LEU A 459 22.80 26.79 -1.75
N LYS A 460 23.56 26.62 -2.85
CA LYS A 460 24.28 27.73 -3.50
C LYS A 460 23.33 28.85 -3.93
N GLY A 461 22.19 28.49 -4.55
CA GLY A 461 21.17 29.48 -4.92
C GLY A 461 20.59 30.22 -3.72
N THR A 462 20.42 29.53 -2.58
CA THR A 462 19.92 30.12 -1.35
C THR A 462 20.94 31.08 -0.72
N SER A 463 22.21 30.67 -0.60
CA SER A 463 23.29 31.52 -0.10
C SER A 463 23.47 32.76 -0.99
N ALA A 464 23.53 32.58 -2.31
CA ALA A 464 23.65 33.68 -3.26
C ALA A 464 22.46 34.64 -3.19
N ALA A 465 21.24 34.17 -2.90
CA ALA A 465 20.09 35.03 -2.72
C ALA A 465 20.21 35.87 -1.44
N MET A 466 20.65 35.28 -0.33
CA MET A 466 20.88 36.00 0.93
C MET A 466 21.96 37.08 0.77
N GLU A 467 23.06 36.75 0.09
CA GLU A 467 24.19 37.68 -0.10
C GLU A 467 23.88 38.79 -1.12
N ARG A 468 23.31 38.44 -2.29
CA ARG A 468 23.06 39.42 -3.37
C ARG A 468 21.86 40.33 -3.11
N TYR A 469 20.83 39.83 -2.45
CA TYR A 469 19.58 40.58 -2.24
C TYR A 469 19.37 41.02 -0.79
N GLY A 470 20.24 40.61 0.15
CA GLY A 470 20.12 40.99 1.56
C GLY A 470 18.87 40.45 2.25
N VAL A 471 18.27 39.39 1.72
CA VAL A 471 17.00 38.83 2.21
C VAL A 471 17.21 37.88 3.40
N ASP A 472 16.21 37.77 4.28
CA ASP A 472 16.22 36.84 5.41
C ASP A 472 16.27 35.37 4.93
N MET A 473 16.81 34.48 5.76
CA MET A 473 16.91 33.04 5.47
C MET A 473 15.54 32.44 5.11
N TYR A 474 14.46 32.88 5.74
CA TYR A 474 13.11 32.42 5.42
C TYR A 474 12.70 32.81 3.99
N GLU A 475 12.87 34.07 3.59
CA GLU A 475 12.54 34.56 2.24
C GLU A 475 13.45 33.91 1.18
N ALA A 476 14.75 33.80 1.48
CA ALA A 476 15.73 33.13 0.64
C ALA A 476 15.40 31.65 0.42
N LEU A 477 14.94 30.94 1.45
CA LEU A 477 14.53 29.55 1.32
C LEU A 477 13.20 29.43 0.59
N PHE A 478 12.11 30.04 1.08
CA PHE A 478 10.76 29.72 0.64
C PHE A 478 10.25 30.53 -0.55
N GLU A 479 10.68 31.78 -0.73
CA GLU A 479 10.15 32.64 -1.78
C GLU A 479 11.04 32.66 -3.03
N ARG A 480 12.36 32.71 -2.82
CA ARG A 480 13.36 32.89 -3.89
C ARG A 480 14.26 31.68 -4.16
N GLY A 481 14.40 30.75 -3.22
CA GLY A 481 15.36 29.65 -3.28
C GLY A 481 14.74 28.25 -3.13
N ALA A 482 15.45 27.38 -2.40
CA ALA A 482 15.26 25.92 -2.38
C ALA A 482 13.84 25.45 -2.00
N GLY A 483 13.11 26.21 -1.21
CA GLY A 483 11.81 25.87 -0.60
C GLY A 483 10.68 25.64 -1.59
N LYS A 484 10.70 26.26 -2.79
CA LYS A 484 9.77 25.89 -3.89
C LYS A 484 9.98 24.46 -4.42
N ARG A 485 11.11 23.82 -4.06
CA ARG A 485 11.52 22.48 -4.49
C ARG A 485 11.78 21.51 -3.32
N VAL A 486 11.49 21.90 -2.07
CA VAL A 486 11.51 21.01 -0.90
C VAL A 486 10.14 20.39 -0.75
N TYR A 487 9.96 19.18 -1.28
CA TYR A 487 8.68 18.48 -1.26
C TYR A 487 8.30 17.89 0.10
N ASN A 488 9.22 17.88 1.08
CA ASN A 488 8.98 17.27 2.39
C ASN A 488 8.52 18.30 3.44
N PRO A 489 7.27 18.22 3.95
CA PRO A 489 6.74 19.16 4.95
C PRO A 489 7.52 19.20 6.26
N LEU A 490 8.17 18.10 6.66
CA LEU A 490 8.99 18.04 7.88
C LEU A 490 10.22 18.94 7.76
N ILE A 491 10.97 18.80 6.65
CA ILE A 491 12.16 19.62 6.41
C ILE A 491 11.76 21.08 6.29
N SER A 492 10.69 21.38 5.56
CA SER A 492 10.14 22.73 5.45
C SER A 492 9.81 23.32 6.82
N SER A 493 9.21 22.55 7.71
CA SER A 493 8.86 22.99 9.06
C SER A 493 10.10 23.21 9.92
N PHE A 494 11.09 22.31 9.88
CA PHE A 494 12.37 22.51 10.57
C PHE A 494 13.08 23.77 10.09
N LEU A 495 13.23 23.94 8.78
CA LEU A 495 13.86 25.13 8.20
C LEU A 495 13.09 26.41 8.54
N GLY A 496 11.76 26.37 8.54
CA GLY A 496 10.91 27.47 8.98
C GLY A 496 11.17 27.87 10.43
N ILE A 497 11.23 26.90 11.35
CA ILE A 497 11.52 27.17 12.75
C ILE A 497 12.98 27.64 12.92
N ILE A 498 13.96 26.99 12.30
CA ILE A 498 15.38 27.39 12.31
C ILE A 498 15.56 28.83 11.86
N SER A 499 14.90 29.23 10.77
CA SER A 499 14.99 30.60 10.26
C SER A 499 14.41 31.62 11.24
N ARG A 500 13.37 31.27 12.00
CA ARG A 500 12.83 32.13 13.08
C ARG A 500 13.80 32.22 14.25
N ILE A 501 14.40 31.10 14.66
CA ILE A 501 15.40 31.04 15.73
C ILE A 501 16.62 31.89 15.39
N ARG A 502 17.04 31.86 14.13
CA ARG A 502 18.20 32.59 13.63
C ARG A 502 18.07 34.10 13.85
N ARG A 503 16.83 34.63 13.79
CA ARG A 503 16.56 36.05 14.07
C ARG A 503 16.98 36.47 15.48
N ASP A 504 16.94 35.54 16.43
CA ASP A 504 17.39 35.77 17.80
C ASP A 504 18.90 35.49 17.95
N SER A 505 19.39 34.35 17.45
CA SER A 505 20.80 33.96 17.57
C SER A 505 21.22 32.90 16.54
N GLU A 506 22.33 33.15 15.84
CA GLU A 506 22.95 32.18 14.93
C GLU A 506 23.37 30.90 15.68
N ALA A 507 23.96 31.01 16.87
CA ALA A 507 24.36 29.85 17.67
C ALA A 507 23.17 29.01 18.15
N ALA A 508 22.04 29.65 18.49
CA ALA A 508 20.81 28.93 18.84
C ALA A 508 20.21 28.20 17.63
N ALA A 509 20.23 28.84 16.46
CA ALA A 509 19.81 28.21 15.21
C ALA A 509 20.76 27.07 14.81
N GLY A 510 22.06 27.19 15.11
CA GLY A 510 23.03 26.14 14.87
C GLY A 510 22.78 24.89 15.71
N ARG A 511 22.44 25.05 17.01
CA ARG A 511 22.01 23.93 17.86
C ARG A 511 20.71 23.29 17.36
N ALA A 512 19.76 24.11 16.90
CA ALA A 512 18.51 23.61 16.30
C ALA A 512 18.79 22.81 15.01
N CYS A 513 19.71 23.27 14.15
CA CYS A 513 20.17 22.52 12.99
C CYS A 513 20.77 21.15 13.37
N MET A 514 21.65 21.09 14.38
CA MET A 514 22.22 19.82 14.83
C MET A 514 21.17 18.85 15.38
N MET A 515 20.19 19.35 16.14
CA MET A 515 19.10 18.50 16.63
C MET A 515 18.23 17.99 15.46
N ALA A 516 17.87 18.83 14.49
CA ALA A 516 17.15 18.37 13.31
C ALA A 516 17.97 17.35 12.51
N ALA A 517 19.29 17.53 12.42
CA ALA A 517 20.19 16.56 11.79
C ALA A 517 20.15 15.20 12.49
N GLU A 518 20.21 15.18 13.82
CA GLU A 518 20.11 13.94 14.60
C GLU A 518 18.75 13.27 14.40
N PHE A 519 17.65 14.04 14.45
CA PHE A 519 16.31 13.52 14.18
C PHE A 519 16.17 12.89 12.79
N LEU A 520 16.73 13.52 11.75
CA LEU A 520 16.73 12.95 10.40
C LEU A 520 17.61 11.69 10.30
N ARG A 521 18.75 11.65 10.99
CA ARG A 521 19.60 10.45 11.05
C ARG A 521 18.92 9.29 11.76
N THR A 522 18.26 9.53 12.90
CA THR A 522 17.49 8.51 13.61
C THR A 522 16.37 7.97 12.72
N LEU A 523 15.63 8.87 12.06
CA LEU A 523 14.57 8.50 11.11
C LEU A 523 15.12 7.64 9.98
N HIS A 524 16.24 8.02 9.38
CA HIS A 524 16.87 7.28 8.29
C HIS A 524 17.37 5.90 8.74
N ARG A 525 17.99 5.80 9.94
CA ARG A 525 18.44 4.53 10.52
C ARG A 525 17.27 3.57 10.72
N VAL A 526 16.17 4.08 11.26
CA VAL A 526 14.93 3.32 11.47
C VAL A 526 14.33 2.91 10.12
N GLU A 527 14.22 3.81 9.15
CA GLU A 527 13.75 3.51 7.79
C GLU A 527 14.60 2.46 7.07
N ARG A 528 15.92 2.48 7.27
CA ARG A 528 16.84 1.49 6.69
C ARG A 528 16.58 0.10 7.28
N ARG A 529 16.52 -0.02 8.60
CA ARG A 529 16.17 -1.28 9.28
C ARG A 529 14.81 -1.81 8.82
N PHE A 530 13.84 -0.91 8.64
CA PHE A 530 12.51 -1.25 8.11
C PHE A 530 12.58 -1.86 6.74
N ARG A 531 13.35 -1.23 5.86
CA ARG A 531 13.50 -1.69 4.49
C ARG A 531 14.25 -3.02 4.42
N GLU A 532 15.31 -3.19 5.20
CA GLU A 532 16.06 -4.44 5.27
C GLU A 532 15.15 -5.61 5.68
N GLN A 533 14.33 -5.44 6.73
CA GLN A 533 13.37 -6.46 7.16
C GLN A 533 12.29 -6.74 6.10
N ILE A 534 11.77 -5.70 5.43
CA ILE A 534 10.79 -5.86 4.34
C ILE A 534 11.44 -6.59 3.17
N ASP A 535 12.61 -6.17 2.71
CA ASP A 535 13.27 -6.72 1.52
C ASP A 535 13.67 -8.20 1.75
N GLU A 536 14.13 -8.57 2.95
CA GLU A 536 14.38 -9.98 3.34
C GLU A 536 13.09 -10.82 3.24
N ALA A 537 12.01 -10.31 3.85
CA ALA A 537 10.71 -10.94 3.81
C ALA A 537 10.14 -11.06 2.39
N MET A 538 10.34 -10.04 1.56
CA MET A 538 9.86 -10.01 0.18
C MET A 538 10.67 -10.89 -0.76
N GLY A 539 11.98 -11.08 -0.52
CA GLY A 539 12.85 -11.93 -1.32
C GLY A 539 12.31 -13.37 -1.45
N ASN A 540 11.78 -13.91 -0.36
CA ASN A 540 11.14 -15.24 -0.35
C ASN A 540 9.88 -15.28 -1.22
N LEU A 541 9.06 -14.22 -1.17
CA LEU A 541 7.82 -14.11 -1.96
C LEU A 541 8.14 -13.95 -3.45
N TRP A 542 9.20 -13.21 -3.78
CA TRP A 542 9.69 -13.03 -5.14
C TRP A 542 10.15 -14.36 -5.74
N LEU A 543 10.91 -15.17 -4.99
CA LEU A 543 11.36 -16.50 -5.44
C LEU A 543 10.17 -17.42 -5.76
N VAL A 544 9.12 -17.38 -4.95
CA VAL A 544 7.90 -18.16 -5.21
C VAL A 544 7.17 -17.67 -6.47
N ALA A 545 7.05 -16.35 -6.65
CA ALA A 545 6.38 -15.77 -7.81
C ALA A 545 7.11 -16.03 -9.13
N VAL A 546 8.44 -15.90 -9.13
CA VAL A 546 9.28 -15.97 -10.34
C VAL A 546 9.71 -17.40 -10.67
N VAL A 547 9.94 -18.24 -9.65
CA VAL A 547 10.45 -19.61 -9.86
C VAL A 547 9.36 -20.64 -9.63
N LEU A 548 8.77 -20.70 -8.44
CA LEU A 548 7.90 -21.83 -8.06
C LEU A 548 6.60 -21.88 -8.88
N ILE A 549 5.88 -20.75 -9.01
CA ILE A 549 4.60 -20.71 -9.73
C ILE A 549 4.78 -21.12 -11.21
N PRO A 550 5.74 -20.57 -11.98
CA PRO A 550 5.98 -20.99 -13.36
C PRO A 550 6.42 -22.45 -13.48
N VAL A 551 7.32 -22.93 -12.60
CA VAL A 551 7.79 -24.33 -12.63
C VAL A 551 6.64 -25.30 -12.41
N VAL A 552 5.78 -25.05 -11.40
CA VAL A 552 4.63 -25.91 -11.13
C VAL A 552 3.64 -25.92 -12.30
N CYS A 553 3.37 -24.75 -12.90
CA CYS A 553 2.50 -24.65 -14.08
C CYS A 553 3.08 -25.38 -15.29
N ALA A 554 4.39 -25.27 -15.52
CA ALA A 554 5.09 -25.94 -16.61
C ALA A 554 5.13 -27.47 -16.41
N MET A 555 5.48 -27.94 -15.20
CA MET A 555 5.47 -29.37 -14.86
C MET A 555 4.08 -29.97 -15.03
N SER A 556 3.04 -29.25 -14.63
CA SER A 556 1.65 -29.68 -14.79
C SER A 556 1.26 -29.91 -16.25
N VAL A 557 1.58 -28.95 -17.11
CA VAL A 557 1.37 -29.07 -18.57
C VAL A 557 2.17 -30.25 -19.12
N TRP A 558 3.43 -30.39 -18.69
CA TRP A 558 4.32 -31.46 -19.15
C TRP A 558 3.80 -32.85 -18.78
N VAL A 559 3.32 -33.05 -17.55
CA VAL A 559 2.70 -34.31 -17.12
C VAL A 559 1.48 -34.65 -17.98
N MET A 560 0.63 -33.66 -18.28
CA MET A 560 -0.56 -33.87 -19.10
C MET A 560 -0.22 -34.20 -20.56
N ASP A 561 0.79 -33.54 -21.11
CA ASP A 561 1.32 -33.80 -22.46
C ASP A 561 1.92 -35.22 -22.54
N PHE A 562 2.75 -35.58 -21.56
CA PHE A 562 3.34 -36.91 -21.44
C PHE A 562 2.27 -38.02 -21.35
N MET A 563 1.25 -37.83 -20.51
CA MET A 563 0.15 -38.80 -20.40
C MET A 563 -0.69 -38.91 -21.67
N SER A 564 -0.94 -37.79 -22.36
CA SER A 564 -1.65 -37.80 -23.64
C SER A 564 -0.83 -38.54 -24.70
N GLY A 565 0.49 -38.31 -24.75
CA GLY A 565 1.42 -39.02 -25.64
C GLY A 565 1.47 -40.53 -25.38
N MET A 566 1.51 -40.95 -24.11
CA MET A 566 1.47 -42.37 -23.73
C MET A 566 0.19 -43.07 -24.19
N LYS A 567 -0.96 -42.40 -24.16
CA LYS A 567 -2.20 -43.00 -24.69
C LYS A 567 -2.10 -43.27 -26.19
N PHE A 568 -1.53 -42.36 -26.98
CA PHE A 568 -1.36 -42.57 -28.42
C PHE A 568 -0.41 -43.72 -28.74
N THR A 569 0.72 -43.84 -28.01
CA THR A 569 1.68 -44.93 -28.21
C THR A 569 1.12 -46.27 -27.75
N VAL A 570 0.44 -46.32 -26.61
CA VAL A 570 -0.20 -47.54 -26.10
C VAL A 570 -1.37 -47.96 -26.97
N ALA A 571 -2.20 -47.03 -27.45
CA ALA A 571 -3.28 -47.33 -28.40
C ALA A 571 -2.75 -47.86 -29.74
N ALA A 572 -1.63 -47.32 -30.23
CA ALA A 572 -0.98 -47.83 -31.44
C ALA A 572 -0.43 -49.25 -31.22
N GLN A 573 0.21 -49.52 -30.08
CA GLN A 573 0.74 -50.84 -29.75
C GLN A 573 -0.35 -51.90 -29.52
N THR A 574 -1.47 -51.54 -28.91
CA THR A 574 -2.60 -52.45 -28.69
C THR A 574 -3.39 -52.74 -29.97
N ALA A 575 -3.51 -51.74 -30.87
CA ALA A 575 -4.05 -51.93 -32.21
C ALA A 575 -3.21 -52.92 -33.03
N VAL A 576 -1.87 -52.84 -32.92
CA VAL A 576 -0.94 -53.81 -33.55
C VAL A 576 -1.04 -55.19 -32.89
N ALA A 577 -1.32 -55.27 -31.59
CA ALA A 577 -1.52 -56.52 -30.86
C ALA A 577 -2.90 -57.17 -31.06
N GLY A 578 -3.77 -56.61 -31.90
CA GLY A 578 -5.10 -57.17 -32.22
C GLY A 578 -6.13 -57.07 -31.09
N VAL A 579 -5.80 -56.41 -29.98
CA VAL A 579 -6.71 -56.18 -28.85
C VAL A 579 -7.57 -54.96 -29.17
N THR A 580 -8.67 -55.18 -29.88
CA THR A 580 -9.67 -54.15 -30.18
C THR A 580 -10.82 -54.23 -29.17
N GLY A 581 -11.22 -53.10 -28.59
CA GLY A 581 -12.41 -53.01 -27.74
C GLY A 581 -12.19 -52.91 -26.23
N MET A 582 -10.96 -52.82 -25.71
CA MET A 582 -10.77 -52.36 -24.33
C MET A 582 -10.94 -50.84 -24.26
N PRO A 583 -11.93 -50.30 -23.51
CA PRO A 583 -12.01 -48.88 -23.25
C PRO A 583 -10.81 -48.49 -22.38
N PHE A 584 -9.79 -47.92 -23.02
CA PHE A 584 -8.61 -47.45 -22.30
C PHE A 584 -9.02 -46.25 -21.44
N LEU A 585 -9.10 -46.46 -20.13
CA LEU A 585 -9.42 -45.46 -19.11
C LEU A 585 -8.33 -44.38 -18.97
N LEU A 586 -7.25 -44.43 -19.75
CA LEU A 586 -6.31 -43.31 -19.83
C LEU A 586 -7.03 -42.10 -20.47
N GLY A 587 -7.25 -41.07 -19.67
CA GLY A 587 -7.76 -39.79 -20.15
C GLY A 587 -6.77 -39.12 -21.10
N ALA A 588 -7.06 -39.11 -22.40
CA ALA A 588 -6.33 -38.24 -23.34
C ALA A 588 -7.03 -36.88 -23.41
N MET A 589 -6.25 -35.81 -23.55
CA MET A 589 -6.73 -34.56 -24.12
C MET A 589 -6.39 -34.53 -25.60
N GLU A 590 -7.28 -33.97 -26.41
CA GLU A 590 -6.94 -33.70 -27.82
C GLU A 590 -5.85 -32.62 -27.91
N ALA A 591 -5.11 -32.58 -29.02
CA ALA A 591 -4.03 -31.61 -29.23
C ALA A 591 -4.51 -30.15 -29.03
N LYS A 592 -5.75 -29.86 -29.44
CA LYS A 592 -6.40 -28.55 -29.25
C LYS A 592 -6.72 -28.26 -27.78
N GLU A 593 -7.18 -29.25 -27.03
CA GLU A 593 -7.45 -29.11 -25.58
C GLU A 593 -6.16 -28.88 -24.80
N LEU A 594 -5.08 -29.59 -25.16
CA LEU A 594 -3.75 -29.42 -24.57
C LEU A 594 -3.18 -28.02 -24.88
N ALA A 595 -3.39 -27.50 -26.08
CA ALA A 595 -3.01 -26.14 -26.45
C ALA A 595 -3.77 -25.09 -25.61
N ILE A 596 -5.06 -25.29 -25.34
CA ILE A 596 -5.81 -24.40 -24.46
C ILE A 596 -5.35 -24.53 -23.01
N LEU A 597 -5.03 -25.73 -22.54
CA LEU A 597 -4.47 -25.94 -21.20
C LEU A 597 -3.14 -25.18 -21.02
N ARG A 598 -2.24 -25.24 -22.00
CA ARG A 598 -0.98 -24.45 -22.04
C ARG A 598 -1.25 -22.95 -21.86
N LEU A 599 -2.26 -22.43 -22.56
CA LEU A 599 -2.66 -21.03 -22.46
C LEU A 599 -3.23 -20.68 -21.09
N VAL A 600 -4.14 -21.49 -20.57
CA VAL A 600 -4.79 -21.28 -19.26
C VAL A 600 -3.74 -21.29 -18.15
N MET A 601 -2.84 -22.28 -18.14
CA MET A 601 -1.80 -22.40 -17.13
C MET A 601 -0.76 -21.28 -17.24
N GLY A 602 -0.35 -20.92 -18.45
CA GLY A 602 0.57 -19.79 -18.68
C GLY A 602 -0.02 -18.45 -18.25
N LEU A 603 -1.29 -18.17 -18.59
CA LEU A 603 -1.99 -16.97 -18.14
C LEU A 603 -2.15 -16.96 -16.61
N THR A 604 -2.44 -18.11 -16.01
CA THR A 604 -2.58 -18.25 -14.56
C THR A 604 -1.26 -17.93 -13.86
N ALA A 605 -0.13 -18.41 -14.39
CA ALA A 605 1.20 -18.08 -13.85
C ALA A 605 1.47 -16.57 -13.91
N VAL A 606 1.16 -15.92 -15.04
CA VAL A 606 1.32 -14.45 -15.21
C VAL A 606 0.41 -13.69 -14.24
N VAL A 607 -0.85 -14.10 -14.08
CA VAL A 607 -1.81 -13.44 -13.19
C VAL A 607 -1.42 -13.64 -11.72
N LEU A 608 -1.06 -14.84 -11.31
CA LEU A 608 -0.59 -15.12 -9.95
C LEU A 608 0.71 -14.36 -9.64
N GLY A 609 1.68 -14.38 -10.56
CA GLY A 609 2.90 -13.58 -10.46
C GLY A 609 2.59 -12.10 -10.30
N GLY A 610 1.66 -11.55 -11.09
CA GLY A 610 1.19 -10.17 -10.98
C GLY A 610 0.47 -9.86 -9.66
N ILE A 611 -0.29 -10.82 -9.11
CA ILE A 611 -0.92 -10.65 -7.78
C ILE A 611 0.13 -10.67 -6.67
N VAL A 612 1.14 -11.54 -6.75
CA VAL A 612 2.24 -11.54 -5.80
C VAL A 612 3.03 -10.24 -5.91
N ALA A 613 3.40 -9.79 -7.12
CA ALA A 613 4.04 -8.49 -7.35
C ALA A 613 3.22 -7.32 -6.79
N ARG A 614 1.89 -7.36 -6.97
CA ARG A 614 0.96 -6.42 -6.34
C ARG A 614 1.04 -6.45 -4.83
N TYR A 615 1.11 -7.64 -4.25
CA TYR A 615 1.23 -7.81 -2.81
C TYR A 615 2.58 -7.27 -2.30
N ILE A 616 3.69 -7.55 -3.01
CA ILE A 616 5.03 -7.00 -2.76
C ILE A 616 4.98 -5.48 -2.70
N ALA A 617 4.49 -4.84 -3.76
CA ALA A 617 4.38 -3.39 -3.83
C ALA A 617 3.41 -2.81 -2.78
N THR A 618 2.38 -3.58 -2.40
CA THR A 618 1.43 -3.15 -1.36
C THR A 618 2.06 -3.18 0.03
N ILE A 619 2.99 -4.09 0.30
CA ILE A 619 3.75 -4.13 1.56
C ILE A 619 4.82 -3.02 1.58
N ARG A 620 5.55 -2.83 0.47
CA ARG A 620 6.74 -1.97 0.41
C ARG A 620 6.45 -0.45 0.46
N ALA A 621 5.58 0.08 -0.41
CA ALA A 621 5.18 1.50 -0.38
C ALA A 621 3.67 1.75 -0.32
N GLY A 622 2.87 0.70 -0.25
CA GLY A 622 1.46 0.81 0.07
C GLY A 622 0.58 1.41 -1.03
N ARG A 623 -0.10 0.56 -1.82
CA ARG A 623 -1.04 0.97 -2.91
C ARG A 623 -0.51 2.01 -3.88
N ASP A 624 0.78 2.30 -3.85
CA ASP A 624 1.41 3.18 -4.79
C ASP A 624 1.50 2.48 -6.15
N LYS A 625 0.98 3.16 -7.17
CA LYS A 625 1.02 2.65 -8.54
C LYS A 625 2.44 2.55 -9.05
N VAL A 626 3.36 3.42 -8.61
CA VAL A 626 4.74 3.44 -9.12
C VAL A 626 5.50 2.20 -8.65
N GLU A 627 5.37 1.83 -7.38
CA GLU A 627 6.04 0.63 -6.87
C GLU A 627 5.46 -0.65 -7.44
N PHE A 628 4.14 -0.70 -7.69
CA PHE A 628 3.51 -1.87 -8.32
C PHE A 628 4.10 -2.20 -9.68
N TRP A 629 4.38 -1.19 -10.50
CA TRP A 629 4.95 -1.38 -11.82
C TRP A 629 6.47 -1.56 -11.82
N SER A 630 7.13 -1.38 -10.67
CA SER A 630 8.57 -1.62 -10.50
C SER A 630 8.89 -2.99 -9.89
N ALA A 631 7.95 -3.56 -9.12
CA ALA A 631 8.03 -4.89 -8.53
C ALA A 631 7.59 -5.94 -9.55
#